data_AF-A0A554VUN8-F1
#
_entry.id   AF-A0A554VUN8-F1
#
_cell.length_a   1.000
_cell.length_b   1.000
_cell.length_c   1.000
_cell.angle_alpha   90.00
_cell.angle_beta   90.00
_cell.angle_gamma   90.00
#
_symmetry.space_group_name_H-M   'P 1'
#
loop_
_entity.id
_entity.type
_entity.pdbx_description
1 polymer ?
#
loop_
_entity_poly.entity_id
_entity_poly.type
_entity_poly.pdbx_seq_one_letter_code
_entity_poly.pdbx_strand_id
1 'polypeptide(L)'
;MGYTHYFPGLMATAEVIDDARKIIDNTSVTVCGPKGQGLPILDETEGIRLNGSRAAGEAYETFHLRGTKEPHYPDMWTFCKTEQKPYDEVVTAILIAAAVRLDGPLRSDGRWDNWAAGVELFERAVRPLTEDEKIALELDVEAMRPQHLAED
;
A
#
# COMPACT_ATOMS: atom_id res chain seq x y z
N MET A 1 -7.71 -4.51 -16.33
CA MET A 1 -6.45 -4.95 -15.70
C MET A 1 -6.37 -4.25 -14.35
N GLY A 2 -6.12 -5.00 -13.29
CA GLY A 2 -5.98 -4.47 -11.92
C GLY A 2 -4.62 -3.83 -11.67
N TYR A 3 -4.46 -3.11 -10.56
CA TYR A 3 -3.16 -2.63 -10.11
C TYR A 3 -2.39 -3.70 -9.33
N THR A 4 -1.09 -3.78 -9.56
CA THR A 4 -0.09 -4.51 -8.77
C THR A 4 0.86 -3.49 -8.17
N HIS A 5 0.94 -3.47 -6.83
CA HIS A 5 1.87 -2.62 -6.09
C HIS A 5 3.01 -3.47 -5.55
N TYR A 6 4.26 -3.02 -5.74
CA TYR A 6 5.48 -3.70 -5.32
C TYR A 6 6.20 -2.85 -4.29
N PHE A 7 6.63 -3.46 -3.20
CA PHE A 7 7.20 -2.79 -2.04
C PHE A 7 8.30 -3.65 -1.39
N PRO A 8 9.32 -4.08 -2.16
CA PRO A 8 10.37 -4.94 -1.64
C PRO A 8 11.15 -4.23 -0.53
N GLY A 9 11.27 -4.88 0.62
CA GLY A 9 12.05 -4.35 1.75
C GLY A 9 11.30 -3.37 2.66
N LEU A 10 10.13 -2.84 2.26
CA LEU A 10 9.27 -2.08 3.18
C LEU A 10 8.74 -2.99 4.30
N MET A 11 8.55 -2.41 5.49
CA MET A 11 8.18 -3.13 6.70
C MET A 11 7.14 -2.36 7.52
N ALA A 12 6.33 -3.12 8.26
CA ALA A 12 5.38 -2.59 9.23
C ALA A 12 6.09 -2.28 10.56
N THR A 13 6.86 -1.18 10.60
CA THR A 13 7.43 -0.66 11.84
C THR A 13 6.33 -0.09 12.74
N ALA A 14 6.63 0.17 14.03
CA ALA A 14 5.66 0.75 14.96
C ALA A 14 5.03 2.05 14.42
N GLU A 15 5.83 2.94 13.82
CA GLU A 15 5.34 4.20 13.25
C GLU A 15 4.42 3.98 12.04
N VAL A 16 4.75 3.02 11.17
CA VAL A 16 3.93 2.66 10.01
C VAL A 16 2.63 2.00 10.44
N ILE A 17 2.65 1.18 11.50
CA ILE A 17 1.45 0.58 12.09
C ILE A 17 0.54 1.65 12.68
N ASP A 18 1.10 2.64 13.38
CA ASP A 18 0.32 3.75 13.94
C ASP A 18 -0.30 4.62 12.84
N ASP A 19 0.44 4.90 11.76
CA ASP A 19 -0.10 5.61 10.61
C ASP A 19 -1.18 4.78 9.88
N ALA A 20 -1.01 3.46 9.77
CA ALA A 20 -2.01 2.55 9.21
C ALA A 20 -3.32 2.52 10.04
N ARG A 21 -3.24 2.58 11.38
CA ARG A 21 -4.43 2.72 12.23
C ARG A 21 -5.21 3.99 11.91
N LYS A 22 -4.52 5.14 11.84
CA LYS A 22 -5.15 6.42 11.49
C LYS A 22 -5.81 6.37 10.12
N ILE A 23 -5.13 5.78 9.14
CA ILE A 23 -5.65 5.60 7.78
C ILE A 23 -6.93 4.77 7.78
N ILE A 24 -6.94 3.63 8.48
CA ILE A 24 -8.11 2.75 8.58
C ILE A 24 -9.27 3.46 9.31
N ASP A 25 -8.98 4.27 10.31
CA ASP A 25 -10.00 5.03 11.05
C ASP A 25 -10.60 6.21 10.23
N ASN A 26 -9.93 6.63 9.15
CA ASN A 26 -10.32 7.79 8.33
C ASN A 26 -10.75 7.45 6.88
N THR A 27 -10.89 6.16 6.56
CA THR A 27 -11.47 5.71 5.29
C THR A 27 -12.97 5.45 5.45
N SER A 28 -13.73 5.63 4.37
CA SER A 28 -15.12 5.16 4.27
C SER A 28 -15.23 3.72 3.76
N VAL A 29 -14.14 3.11 3.32
CA VAL A 29 -14.10 1.74 2.80
C VAL A 29 -14.12 0.74 3.96
N THR A 30 -14.91 -0.32 3.81
CA THR A 30 -14.87 -1.42 4.78
C THR A 30 -13.60 -2.24 4.59
N VAL A 31 -12.64 -2.04 5.48
CA VAL A 31 -11.41 -2.83 5.53
C VAL A 31 -11.62 -4.05 6.42
N CYS A 32 -11.21 -5.22 5.93
CA CYS A 32 -11.31 -6.48 6.64
C CYS A 32 -9.94 -7.13 6.83
N GLY A 33 -9.91 -8.19 7.64
CA GLY A 33 -8.75 -9.05 7.79
C GLY A 33 -8.35 -9.75 6.47
N PRO A 34 -7.24 -10.51 6.47
CA PRO A 34 -6.59 -11.06 5.28
C PRO A 34 -7.51 -11.80 4.31
N LYS A 35 -8.51 -12.52 4.85
CA LYS A 35 -9.46 -13.34 4.08
C LYS A 35 -10.73 -12.58 3.67
N GLY A 36 -10.71 -11.25 3.77
CA GLY A 36 -11.85 -10.37 3.54
C GLY A 36 -12.94 -10.51 4.61
N GLN A 37 -12.55 -10.89 5.81
CA GLN A 37 -13.43 -11.13 6.96
C GLN A 37 -12.71 -10.72 8.26
N GLY A 38 -13.48 -10.31 9.27
CA GLY A 38 -12.95 -9.90 10.57
C GLY A 38 -12.13 -8.61 10.49
N LEU A 39 -11.42 -8.29 11.58
CA LEU A 39 -10.60 -7.09 11.66
C LEU A 39 -9.24 -7.26 10.95
N PRO A 40 -8.66 -6.17 10.42
CA PRO A 40 -7.26 -6.12 10.00
C PRO A 40 -6.28 -6.57 11.11
N ILE A 41 -5.15 -7.12 10.71
CA ILE A 41 -4.02 -7.42 11.63
C ILE A 41 -3.05 -6.24 11.55
N LEU A 42 -2.67 -5.69 12.71
CA LEU A 42 -1.82 -4.51 12.86
C LEU A 42 -0.89 -4.70 14.06
N ASP A 43 0.20 -5.44 13.88
CA ASP A 43 1.20 -5.67 14.92
C ASP A 43 2.61 -5.86 14.36
N GLU A 44 3.63 -5.70 15.19
CA GLU A 44 5.04 -5.75 14.75
C GLU A 44 5.52 -7.16 14.37
N THR A 45 4.81 -8.22 14.79
CA THR A 45 5.21 -9.60 14.51
C THR A 45 4.68 -10.05 13.16
N GLU A 46 3.37 -10.00 12.98
CA GLU A 46 2.68 -10.41 11.76
C GLU A 46 2.67 -9.31 10.68
N GLY A 47 2.86 -8.05 11.08
CA GLY A 47 2.86 -6.87 10.23
C GLY A 47 1.47 -6.25 10.05
N ILE A 48 1.25 -5.66 8.88
CA ILE A 48 -0.06 -5.13 8.47
C ILE A 48 -0.68 -6.10 7.47
N ARG A 49 -1.84 -6.66 7.80
CA ARG A 49 -2.53 -7.63 6.93
C ARG A 49 -4.01 -7.31 6.81
N LEU A 50 -4.45 -7.01 5.60
CA LEU A 50 -5.83 -6.60 5.32
C LEU A 50 -6.29 -6.98 3.91
N ASN A 51 -7.59 -6.85 3.68
CA ASN A 51 -8.25 -7.05 2.39
C ASN A 51 -9.57 -6.26 2.36
N GLY A 52 -10.20 -6.13 1.20
CA GLY A 52 -11.56 -5.61 1.10
C GLY A 52 -12.60 -6.56 1.69
N SER A 53 -13.85 -6.10 1.81
CA SER A 53 -14.95 -6.92 2.32
C SER A 53 -15.32 -8.05 1.36
N ARG A 54 -15.17 -9.31 1.80
CA ARG A 54 -15.62 -10.46 1.01
C ARG A 54 -17.14 -10.49 0.87
N ALA A 55 -17.87 -10.05 1.89
CA ALA A 55 -19.33 -10.01 1.87
C ALA A 55 -19.87 -9.01 0.83
N ALA A 56 -19.12 -7.93 0.56
CA ALA A 56 -19.46 -6.93 -0.46
C ALA A 56 -18.87 -7.25 -1.86
N GLY A 57 -18.09 -8.32 -2.02
CA GLY A 57 -17.40 -8.64 -3.27
C GLY A 57 -16.19 -7.73 -3.56
N GLU A 58 -15.64 -7.11 -2.53
CA GLU A 58 -14.54 -6.14 -2.60
C GLU A 58 -13.18 -6.75 -2.24
N ALA A 59 -13.15 -8.00 -1.78
CA ALA A 59 -11.91 -8.72 -1.51
C ALA A 59 -11.22 -9.17 -2.82
N TYR A 60 -9.89 -9.12 -2.87
CA TYR A 60 -9.10 -9.68 -3.98
C TYR A 60 -7.86 -10.43 -3.46
N GLU A 61 -6.66 -9.83 -3.47
CA GLU A 61 -5.49 -10.40 -2.79
C GLU A 61 -5.28 -9.75 -1.42
N THR A 62 -4.73 -10.52 -0.47
CA THR A 62 -4.34 -9.98 0.84
C THR A 62 -3.20 -8.99 0.65
N PHE A 63 -3.39 -7.75 1.11
CA PHE A 63 -2.27 -6.86 1.36
C PHE A 63 -1.53 -7.33 2.61
N HIS A 64 -0.22 -7.54 2.49
CA HIS A 64 0.64 -7.94 3.60
C HIS A 64 1.93 -7.13 3.56
N LEU A 65 2.04 -6.12 4.42
CA LEU A 65 3.31 -5.46 4.70
C LEU A 65 3.98 -6.18 5.87
N ARG A 66 5.15 -6.79 5.62
CA ARG A 66 5.78 -7.72 6.57
C ARG A 66 6.13 -7.04 7.91
N GLY A 67 5.93 -7.78 9.00
CA GLY A 67 6.48 -7.45 10.31
C GLY A 67 7.88 -8.06 10.50
N THR A 68 8.22 -8.37 11.73
CA THR A 68 9.49 -9.00 12.13
C THR A 68 9.55 -10.50 11.89
N LYS A 69 8.41 -11.16 11.66
CA LYS A 69 8.36 -12.57 11.30
C LYS A 69 8.86 -12.77 9.87
N GLU A 70 9.96 -13.51 9.75
CA GLU A 70 10.57 -13.83 8.46
C GLU A 70 9.60 -14.59 7.54
N PRO A 71 9.56 -14.25 6.24
CA PRO A 71 8.79 -14.99 5.27
C PRO A 71 9.39 -16.39 5.05
N HIS A 72 8.56 -17.31 4.56
CA HIS A 72 9.03 -18.63 4.14
C HIS A 72 9.96 -18.56 2.92
N TYR A 73 9.82 -17.53 2.08
CA TYR A 73 10.64 -17.28 0.90
C TYR A 73 11.00 -15.79 0.81
N PRO A 74 12.21 -15.42 0.33
CA PRO A 74 12.67 -14.02 0.34
C PRO A 74 11.74 -13.01 -0.36
N ASP A 75 11.09 -13.41 -1.44
CA ASP A 75 10.25 -12.52 -2.26
C ASP A 75 8.76 -12.56 -1.87
N MET A 76 8.42 -13.31 -0.82
CA MET A 76 7.04 -13.40 -0.35
C MET A 76 6.59 -12.08 0.26
N TRP A 77 5.34 -11.67 -0.02
CA TRP A 77 4.74 -10.44 0.51
C TRP A 77 5.48 -9.15 0.11
N THR A 78 6.14 -9.16 -1.04
CA THR A 78 6.79 -7.98 -1.60
C THR A 78 5.92 -7.25 -2.63
N PHE A 79 4.70 -7.74 -2.87
CA PHE A 79 3.72 -7.12 -3.74
C PHE A 79 2.30 -7.52 -3.34
N CYS A 80 1.31 -6.78 -3.84
CA CYS A 80 -0.11 -7.08 -3.72
C CYS A 80 -0.86 -6.58 -4.96
N LYS A 81 -1.75 -7.41 -5.50
CA LYS A 81 -2.72 -6.96 -6.51
C LYS A 81 -4.01 -6.56 -5.83
N THR A 82 -4.62 -5.47 -6.25
CA THR A 82 -5.87 -4.99 -5.64
C THR A 82 -7.06 -5.06 -6.58
N GLU A 83 -6.83 -5.27 -7.88
CA GLU A 83 -7.88 -5.24 -8.90
C GLU A 83 -8.71 -3.94 -8.90
N GLN A 84 -8.14 -2.83 -8.43
CA GLN A 84 -8.85 -1.55 -8.26
C GLN A 84 -10.09 -1.67 -7.35
N LYS A 85 -10.12 -2.68 -6.47
CA LYS A 85 -11.18 -2.81 -5.46
C LYS A 85 -11.10 -1.62 -4.49
N PRO A 86 -12.21 -1.28 -3.82
CA PRO A 86 -12.25 -0.09 -2.96
C PRO A 86 -11.14 0.01 -1.92
N TYR A 87 -10.66 -1.12 -1.35
CA TYR A 87 -9.59 -1.12 -0.36
C TYR A 87 -8.21 -0.72 -0.91
N ASP A 88 -8.07 -0.53 -2.21
CA ASP A 88 -6.85 -0.04 -2.86
C ASP A 88 -6.42 1.35 -2.34
N GLU A 89 -7.37 2.23 -1.99
CA GLU A 89 -7.04 3.54 -1.39
C GLU A 89 -6.32 3.37 -0.04
N VAL A 90 -6.70 2.34 0.73
CA VAL A 90 -6.10 2.04 2.04
C VAL A 90 -4.72 1.42 1.84
N VAL A 91 -4.57 0.52 0.86
CA VAL A 91 -3.29 -0.08 0.50
C VAL A 91 -2.29 1.00 0.07
N THR A 92 -2.67 1.86 -0.86
CA THR A 92 -1.81 2.93 -1.38
C THR A 92 -1.46 3.95 -0.29
N ALA A 93 -2.39 4.34 0.57
CA ALA A 93 -2.12 5.21 1.71
C ALA A 93 -1.11 4.59 2.71
N ILE A 94 -1.21 3.30 3.01
CA ILE A 94 -0.27 2.60 3.91
C ILE A 94 1.11 2.48 3.27
N LEU A 95 1.17 2.24 1.96
CA LEU A 95 2.43 2.19 1.21
C LEU A 95 3.13 3.54 1.17
N ILE A 96 2.38 4.64 1.00
CA ILE A 96 2.90 6.01 1.16
C ILE A 96 3.50 6.17 2.57
N ALA A 97 2.76 5.79 3.62
CA ALA A 97 3.24 5.89 5.00
C ALA A 97 4.54 5.09 5.22
N ALA A 98 4.65 3.88 4.66
CA ALA A 98 5.85 3.07 4.74
C ALA A 98 7.04 3.70 3.99
N ALA A 99 6.82 4.18 2.77
CA ALA A 99 7.86 4.76 1.94
C ALA A 99 8.45 6.03 2.55
N VAL A 100 7.62 6.96 3.04
CA VAL A 100 8.11 8.22 3.65
C VAL A 100 8.84 8.01 4.98
N ARG A 101 8.59 6.89 5.67
CA ARG A 101 9.23 6.56 6.96
C ARG A 101 10.54 5.81 6.79
N LEU A 102 10.65 4.98 5.75
CA LEU A 102 11.73 4.01 5.60
C LEU A 102 12.66 4.28 4.42
N ASP A 103 12.32 5.22 3.54
CA ASP A 103 13.07 5.53 2.32
C ASP A 103 13.35 4.25 1.49
N GLY A 104 12.29 3.49 1.25
CA GLY A 104 12.36 2.19 0.57
C GLY A 104 11.60 2.19 -0.76
N PRO A 105 11.98 1.30 -1.69
CA PRO A 105 11.46 1.32 -3.05
C PRO A 105 9.98 0.99 -3.08
N LEU A 106 9.21 1.87 -3.73
CA LEU A 106 7.79 1.67 -3.99
C LEU A 106 7.54 1.69 -5.49
N ARG A 107 6.80 0.72 -6.03
CA ARG A 107 6.52 0.65 -7.47
C ARG A 107 5.09 0.20 -7.74
N SER A 108 4.54 0.56 -8.89
CA SER A 108 3.22 0.11 -9.33
C SER A 108 3.19 -0.14 -10.83
N ASP A 109 2.30 -1.02 -11.29
CA ASP A 109 1.90 -1.06 -12.71
C ASP A 109 0.77 -0.04 -13.05
N GLY A 110 0.27 0.67 -12.03
CA GLY A 110 -0.58 1.85 -12.17
C GLY A 110 0.22 3.15 -12.35
N ARG A 111 -0.49 4.25 -12.60
CA ARG A 111 0.07 5.61 -12.70
C ARG A 111 -0.05 6.35 -11.37
N TRP A 112 0.77 7.37 -11.16
CA TRP A 112 0.67 8.22 -9.96
C TRP A 112 -0.73 8.82 -9.75
N ASP A 113 -1.40 9.25 -10.82
CA ASP A 113 -2.80 9.73 -10.75
C ASP A 113 -3.78 8.68 -10.21
N ASN A 114 -3.45 7.38 -10.34
CA ASN A 114 -4.27 6.30 -9.80
C ASN A 114 -4.16 6.18 -8.27
N TRP A 115 -3.15 6.81 -7.68
CA TRP A 115 -2.92 6.84 -6.23
C TRP A 115 -3.57 8.04 -5.55
N ALA A 116 -4.26 8.93 -6.29
CA ALA A 116 -4.84 10.15 -5.74
C ALA A 116 -5.72 9.91 -4.49
N ALA A 117 -6.57 8.88 -4.51
CA ALA A 117 -7.39 8.52 -3.34
C ALA A 117 -6.54 8.10 -2.12
N GLY A 118 -5.45 7.35 -2.35
CA GLY A 118 -4.50 7.00 -1.29
C GLY A 118 -3.71 8.18 -0.75
N VAL A 119 -3.29 9.10 -1.63
CA VAL A 119 -2.64 10.36 -1.26
C VAL A 119 -3.57 11.20 -0.39
N GLU A 120 -4.80 11.45 -0.84
CA GLU A 120 -5.80 12.21 -0.09
C GLU A 120 -6.12 11.58 1.27
N LEU A 121 -6.21 10.24 1.32
CA LEU A 121 -6.45 9.51 2.56
C LEU A 121 -5.25 9.63 3.53
N PHE A 122 -4.03 9.47 3.04
CA PHE A 122 -2.81 9.66 3.83
C PHE A 122 -2.74 11.10 4.38
N GLU A 123 -2.94 12.10 3.52
CA GLU A 123 -2.81 13.51 3.90
C GLU A 123 -3.85 13.93 4.93
N ARG A 124 -5.07 13.39 4.82
CA ARG A 124 -6.15 13.60 5.79
C ARG A 124 -5.89 12.90 7.12
N ALA A 125 -5.40 11.66 7.10
CA ALA A 125 -5.29 10.81 8.28
C ALA A 125 -3.98 11.02 9.07
N VAL A 126 -2.90 11.35 8.39
CA VAL A 126 -1.53 11.36 8.94
C VAL A 126 -0.97 12.77 8.94
N ARG A 127 -0.67 13.31 7.75
CA ARG A 127 -0.19 14.70 7.53
C ARG A 127 -0.09 14.98 6.02
N PRO A 128 -0.11 16.26 5.59
CA PRO A 128 0.27 16.62 4.23
C PRO A 128 1.64 16.07 3.84
N LEU A 129 1.77 15.58 2.59
CA LEU A 129 3.07 15.26 2.01
C LEU A 129 3.79 16.56 1.62
N THR A 130 5.10 16.57 1.75
CA THR A 130 5.91 17.66 1.17
C THR A 130 5.96 17.50 -0.36
N GLU A 131 6.30 18.58 -1.06
CA GLU A 131 6.48 18.51 -2.52
C GLU A 131 7.61 17.53 -2.90
N ASP A 132 8.70 17.50 -2.13
CA ASP A 132 9.81 16.56 -2.35
C ASP A 132 9.37 15.11 -2.16
N GLU A 133 8.54 14.81 -1.15
CA GLU A 133 7.97 13.49 -0.93
C GLU A 133 7.04 13.07 -2.08
N LYS A 134 6.20 13.99 -2.57
CA LYS A 134 5.31 13.72 -3.72
C LYS A 134 6.11 13.40 -4.97
N ILE A 135 7.13 14.20 -5.27
CA ILE A 135 8.01 14.00 -6.44
C ILE A 135 8.74 12.65 -6.32
N ALA A 136 9.29 12.33 -5.15
CA ALA A 136 9.98 11.07 -4.93
C ALA A 136 9.05 9.87 -5.15
N LEU A 137 7.85 9.90 -4.56
CA LEU A 137 6.85 8.85 -4.70
C LEU A 137 6.36 8.70 -6.14
N GLU A 138 6.12 9.81 -6.86
CA GLU A 138 5.73 9.79 -8.27
C GLU A 138 6.81 9.15 -9.14
N LEU A 139 8.07 9.54 -8.95
CA LEU A 139 9.20 8.95 -9.67
C LEU A 139 9.32 7.44 -9.42
N ASP A 140 9.15 7.02 -8.17
CA ASP A 140 9.21 5.62 -7.74
C ASP A 140 8.08 4.78 -8.38
N VAL A 141 6.84 5.29 -8.32
CA VAL A 141 5.67 4.65 -8.93
C VAL A 141 5.82 4.53 -10.45
N GLU A 142 6.28 5.61 -11.11
CA GLU A 142 6.42 5.64 -12.57
C GLU A 142 7.70 4.92 -13.07
N ALA A 143 8.63 4.54 -12.20
CA ALA A 143 9.89 3.88 -12.57
C ALA A 143 9.73 2.49 -13.21
N MET A 144 8.57 1.83 -13.04
CA MET A 144 8.29 0.55 -13.70
C MET A 144 7.91 0.67 -15.18
N ARG A 145 7.80 1.89 -15.70
CA ARG A 145 7.54 2.07 -17.12
C ARG A 145 8.72 1.56 -17.94
N PRO A 146 8.46 0.82 -19.03
CA PRO A 146 9.45 0.72 -20.08
C PRO A 146 9.81 2.15 -20.48
N GLN A 147 11.10 2.50 -20.44
CA GLN A 147 11.56 3.62 -21.23
C GLN A 147 11.10 3.32 -22.65
N HIS A 148 10.14 4.08 -23.17
CA HIS A 148 9.98 4.11 -24.61
C HIS A 148 11.33 4.61 -25.11
N LEU A 149 12.15 3.69 -25.62
CA LEU A 149 13.15 4.05 -26.59
C LEU A 149 12.36 4.86 -27.62
N ALA A 150 12.68 6.14 -27.70
CA ALA A 150 12.34 6.93 -28.86
C ALA A 150 12.99 6.17 -30.03
N GLU A 151 12.18 5.41 -30.75
CA GLU A 151 12.56 4.97 -32.08
C GLU A 151 12.36 6.20 -32.96
N ASP A 152 13.51 6.76 -33.35
CA ASP A 152 13.68 7.80 -34.39
C ASP A 152 12.99 7.42 -35.71
#